data_AF-A0A7C2AFE0-F1
#
_entry.id   AF-A0A7C2AFE0-F1
#
_cell.length_a   1.000
_cell.length_b   1.000
_cell.length_c   1.000
_cell.angle_alpha   90.00
_cell.angle_beta   90.00
_cell.angle_gamma   90.00
#
_symmetry.space_group_name_H-M   'P 1'
#
loop_
_entity.id
_entity.type
_entity.pdbx_description
1 polymer ?
#
loop_
_entity_poly.entity_id
_entity_poly.type
_entity_poly.pdbx_seq_one_letter_code
_entity_poly.pdbx_strand_id
1 'polypeptide(L)'
;MRPLSLLISGFVMLSAVVSNAHATIIGGAVTSGSGVFVELIPGFTDSTPDNTVGNNNFQNTNLYAFNEDQNTAILNNPLSVDILAVTGSAGTLAVGTVVASQYIFFDPQFFTNQTGWVEFDADILAVITSSANLDASDYLANTGVTYLSSGLRGLEWNDSVSIDAGNARRLNVDWWAGSPGDYVRVLTAFSPGAATVPGPGALVLLALGLAVIGFRRLKTPQ
;
A
#
# COMPACT_ATOMS: atom_id res chain seq x y z
N MET A 1 -18.83 47.89 43.50
CA MET A 1 -19.10 47.45 42.11
C MET A 1 -17.84 47.64 41.28
N ARG A 2 -17.08 46.56 41.05
CA ARG A 2 -16.03 46.40 40.03
C ARG A 2 -15.95 44.90 39.67
N PRO A 3 -15.64 44.53 38.41
CA PRO A 3 -16.01 43.22 37.85
C PRO A 3 -14.82 42.25 37.71
N LEU A 4 -15.13 41.04 37.21
CA LEU A 4 -14.23 40.07 36.56
C LEU A 4 -13.37 39.22 37.53
N SER A 5 -13.23 37.89 37.37
CA SER A 5 -13.07 37.16 36.10
C SER A 5 -13.47 35.69 36.27
N LEU A 6 -14.36 35.21 35.40
CA LEU A 6 -14.70 33.79 35.25
C LEU A 6 -13.61 33.13 34.40
N LEU A 7 -12.79 32.27 35.00
CA LEU A 7 -11.79 31.46 34.28
C LEU A 7 -12.50 30.24 33.68
N ILE A 8 -12.83 30.35 32.38
CA ILE A 8 -13.28 29.21 31.57
C ILE A 8 -12.01 28.46 31.14
N SER A 9 -11.70 27.36 31.81
CA SER A 9 -10.69 26.39 31.35
C SER A 9 -11.23 25.64 30.14
N GLY A 10 -10.79 26.04 28.95
CA GLY A 10 -11.04 25.30 27.71
C GLY A 10 -10.20 24.03 27.68
N PHE A 11 -10.86 22.87 27.79
CA PHE A 11 -10.27 21.57 27.58
C PHE A 11 -10.19 21.31 26.07
N VAL A 12 -9.03 21.55 25.46
CA VAL A 12 -8.78 21.20 24.06
C VAL A 12 -8.49 19.71 24.00
N MET A 13 -9.50 18.91 23.63
CA MET A 13 -9.34 17.51 23.23
C MET A 13 -8.53 17.47 21.93
N LEU A 14 -7.24 17.12 22.04
CA LEU A 14 -6.41 16.80 20.88
C LEU A 14 -6.65 15.32 20.53
N SER A 15 -7.66 15.06 19.71
CA SER A 15 -7.89 13.73 19.13
C SER A 15 -6.73 13.39 18.20
N ALA A 16 -5.81 12.54 18.65
CA ALA A 16 -4.80 11.94 17.79
C ALA A 16 -5.54 11.01 16.81
N VAL A 17 -5.75 11.48 15.59
CA VAL A 17 -6.26 10.65 14.50
C VAL A 17 -5.14 9.66 14.18
N VAL A 18 -5.38 8.39 14.43
CA VAL A 18 -4.46 7.31 14.05
C VAL A 18 -4.62 7.14 12.54
N SER A 19 -3.84 7.87 11.75
CA SER A 19 -3.73 7.56 10.32
C SER A 19 -2.86 6.31 10.20
N ASN A 20 -3.45 5.20 9.76
CA ASN A 20 -2.66 4.06 9.33
C ASN A 20 -1.79 4.53 8.16
N ALA A 21 -0.49 4.68 8.40
CA ALA A 21 0.47 4.99 7.37
C ALA A 21 0.78 3.67 6.62
N HIS A 22 0.00 3.39 5.57
CA HIS A 22 0.27 2.30 4.64
C HIS A 22 1.37 2.70 3.63
N ALA A 23 1.85 1.78 2.78
CA ALA A 23 2.85 2.10 1.75
C ALA A 23 2.34 3.24 0.92
N THR A 24 3.30 3.95 0.38
CA THR A 24 3.09 4.91 -0.69
C THR A 24 2.74 4.35 -2.06
N ILE A 25 1.54 3.88 -2.39
CA ILE A 25 1.13 4.11 -3.79
C ILE A 25 0.96 5.63 -3.90
N ILE A 26 1.68 6.27 -4.81
CA ILE A 26 1.68 7.74 -4.97
C ILE A 26 1.03 8.20 -6.26
N GLY A 27 0.65 7.27 -7.13
CA GLY A 27 -0.11 7.56 -8.32
C GLY A 27 -0.27 6.36 -9.23
N GLY A 28 -1.12 6.54 -10.23
CA GLY A 28 -1.30 5.59 -11.31
C GLY A 28 -2.15 6.21 -12.41
N ALA A 29 -2.09 5.63 -13.60
CA ALA A 29 -2.96 6.03 -14.71
C ALA A 29 -3.19 4.88 -15.67
N VAL A 30 -4.33 4.94 -16.35
CA VAL A 30 -4.63 4.14 -17.54
C VAL A 30 -4.28 5.00 -18.74
N THR A 31 -3.36 4.53 -19.59
CA THR A 31 -2.89 5.25 -20.78
C THR A 31 -3.55 4.73 -22.05
N SER A 32 -4.06 3.50 -22.04
CA SER A 32 -4.85 2.88 -23.09
C SER A 32 -5.90 1.94 -22.48
N GLY A 33 -7.09 1.87 -23.08
CA GLY A 33 -8.26 1.19 -22.52
C GLY A 33 -9.34 2.18 -22.04
N SER A 34 -10.46 1.65 -21.52
CA SER A 34 -11.62 2.47 -21.11
C SER A 34 -11.71 2.76 -19.61
N GLY A 35 -10.80 2.19 -18.82
CA GLY A 35 -10.77 2.35 -17.37
C GLY A 35 -10.11 3.61 -16.86
N VAL A 36 -10.14 3.74 -15.54
CA VAL A 36 -9.29 4.67 -14.78
C VAL A 36 -8.46 3.90 -13.75
N PHE A 37 -7.40 4.53 -13.25
CA PHE A 37 -6.67 4.02 -12.11
C PHE A 37 -7.45 4.33 -10.83
N VAL A 38 -7.60 3.35 -9.95
CA VAL A 38 -8.27 3.47 -8.66
C VAL A 38 -7.40 2.85 -7.58
N GLU A 39 -6.91 3.67 -6.66
CA GLU A 39 -6.32 3.19 -5.42
C GLU A 39 -7.42 2.86 -4.41
N LEU A 40 -7.48 1.61 -3.97
CA LEU A 40 -8.40 1.14 -2.94
C LEU A 40 -7.78 1.26 -1.56
N ILE A 41 -8.63 1.48 -0.57
CA ILE A 41 -8.28 1.40 0.85
C ILE A 41 -8.87 0.09 1.38
N PRO A 42 -8.08 -0.81 2.00
CA PRO A 42 -8.61 -2.03 2.63
C PRO A 42 -9.85 -1.75 3.50
N GLY A 43 -10.86 -2.60 3.37
CA GLY A 43 -12.23 -2.32 3.81
C GLY A 43 -13.12 -1.70 2.72
N PHE A 44 -12.70 -1.78 1.46
CA PHE A 44 -13.44 -1.27 0.30
C PHE A 44 -14.72 -2.08 0.02
N THR A 45 -15.68 -1.44 -0.64
CA THR A 45 -17.00 -2.01 -1.04
C THR A 45 -17.12 -2.16 -2.55
N ASP A 46 -16.01 -2.01 -3.28
CA ASP A 46 -15.93 -2.07 -4.74
C ASP A 46 -16.04 -3.51 -5.28
N SER A 47 -15.85 -4.51 -4.41
CA SER A 47 -15.97 -5.93 -4.74
C SER A 47 -17.27 -6.54 -4.22
N THR A 48 -17.72 -7.63 -4.81
CA THR A 48 -18.80 -8.47 -4.25
C THR A 48 -18.33 -9.91 -4.02
N PRO A 49 -18.20 -10.39 -2.76
CA PRO A 49 -18.45 -9.69 -1.50
C PRO A 49 -17.45 -8.55 -1.22
N ASP A 50 -17.81 -7.62 -0.32
CA ASP A 50 -16.94 -6.50 0.09
C ASP A 50 -15.56 -6.99 0.56
N ASN A 51 -14.54 -6.16 0.34
CA ASN A 51 -13.18 -6.37 0.79
C ASN A 51 -12.56 -7.73 0.36
N THR A 52 -12.91 -8.17 -0.86
CA THR A 52 -12.34 -9.37 -1.48
C THR A 52 -11.66 -9.01 -2.79
N VAL A 53 -10.64 -9.79 -3.21
CA VAL A 53 -10.00 -9.64 -4.53
C VAL A 53 -9.81 -11.01 -5.16
N GLY A 54 -10.16 -11.13 -6.44
CA GLY A 54 -10.06 -12.39 -7.18
C GLY A 54 -11.44 -12.98 -7.51
N ASN A 55 -11.46 -14.00 -8.36
CA ASN A 55 -12.67 -14.76 -8.66
C ASN A 55 -13.87 -13.89 -9.13
N ASN A 56 -13.62 -12.98 -10.07
CA ASN A 56 -14.64 -12.24 -10.83
C ASN A 56 -15.47 -11.28 -9.97
N ASN A 57 -14.87 -10.61 -9.01
CA ASN A 57 -15.59 -9.86 -7.99
C ASN A 57 -15.59 -8.34 -8.20
N PHE A 58 -14.89 -7.81 -9.21
CA PHE A 58 -14.95 -6.39 -9.60
C PHE A 58 -15.69 -6.17 -10.93
N GLN A 59 -15.44 -7.03 -11.92
CA GLN A 59 -16.13 -7.06 -13.22
C GLN A 59 -16.26 -5.71 -13.93
N ASN A 60 -15.21 -4.89 -13.90
CA ASN A 60 -15.20 -3.57 -14.53
C ASN A 60 -13.82 -3.23 -15.09
N THR A 61 -13.73 -2.15 -15.87
CA THR A 61 -12.53 -1.87 -16.66
C THR A 61 -11.44 -1.09 -15.92
N ASN A 62 -11.53 -0.88 -14.61
CA ASN A 62 -10.56 -0.07 -13.87
C ASN A 62 -9.29 -0.85 -13.52
N LEU A 63 -8.16 -0.14 -13.52
CA LEU A 63 -6.90 -0.64 -12.95
C LEU A 63 -6.92 -0.35 -11.46
N TYR A 64 -6.97 -1.39 -10.64
CA TYR A 64 -7.01 -1.26 -9.20
C TYR A 64 -5.64 -1.50 -8.59
N ALA A 65 -5.35 -0.79 -7.50
CA ALA A 65 -4.23 -1.12 -6.64
C ALA A 65 -4.55 -0.81 -5.18
N PHE A 66 -3.88 -1.47 -4.24
CA PHE A 66 -3.90 -1.07 -2.84
C PHE A 66 -2.61 -1.48 -2.13
N ASN A 67 -2.36 -0.79 -1.02
CA ASN A 67 -1.21 -1.06 -0.17
C ASN A 67 -1.48 -2.26 0.75
N GLU A 68 -0.58 -3.23 0.76
CA GLU A 68 -0.61 -4.39 1.64
C GLU A 68 0.17 -4.12 2.93
N ASP A 69 0.98 -5.06 3.43
CA ASP A 69 1.86 -4.82 4.58
C ASP A 69 3.09 -4.01 4.23
N GLN A 70 3.56 -3.28 5.25
CA GLN A 70 4.56 -2.25 5.07
C GLN A 70 5.75 -2.45 5.95
N ASN A 71 6.92 -2.29 5.33
CA ASN A 71 8.19 -2.37 6.00
C ASN A 71 8.33 -3.68 6.80
N THR A 72 7.82 -4.78 6.22
CA THR A 72 7.85 -6.12 6.80
C THR A 72 9.07 -6.87 6.28
N ALA A 73 9.77 -7.56 7.17
CA ALA A 73 10.90 -8.41 6.78
C ALA A 73 10.41 -9.74 6.19
N ILE A 74 11.07 -10.22 5.14
CA ILE A 74 10.92 -11.60 4.65
C ILE A 74 11.40 -12.57 5.73
N LEU A 75 10.57 -13.56 6.06
CA LEU A 75 10.80 -14.49 7.17
C LEU A 75 11.05 -15.92 6.67
N ASN A 76 11.74 -16.71 7.49
CA ASN A 76 11.95 -18.16 7.37
C ASN A 76 12.78 -18.64 6.17
N ASN A 77 12.41 -18.27 4.94
CA ASN A 77 13.08 -18.70 3.71
C ASN A 77 13.20 -17.52 2.72
N PRO A 78 14.19 -17.54 1.81
CA PRO A 78 14.21 -16.60 0.71
C PRO A 78 12.90 -16.67 -0.09
N LEU A 79 12.36 -15.50 -0.44
CA LEU A 79 11.11 -15.42 -1.18
C LEU A 79 11.39 -15.51 -2.68
N SER A 80 10.85 -16.53 -3.35
CA SER A 80 10.87 -16.63 -4.81
C SER A 80 9.99 -15.56 -5.45
N VAL A 81 10.49 -14.94 -6.51
CA VAL A 81 9.80 -13.89 -7.26
C VAL A 81 10.01 -14.10 -8.76
N ASP A 82 9.06 -13.61 -9.57
CA ASP A 82 9.07 -13.82 -11.02
C ASP A 82 9.93 -12.77 -11.75
N ILE A 83 10.06 -11.58 -11.18
CA ILE A 83 10.90 -10.50 -11.72
C ILE A 83 11.65 -9.83 -10.57
N LEU A 84 12.97 -9.96 -10.52
CA LEU A 84 13.84 -9.13 -9.71
C LEU A 84 14.18 -7.84 -10.45
N ALA A 85 14.09 -6.69 -9.78
CA ALA A 85 14.40 -5.41 -10.39
C ALA A 85 15.83 -5.31 -10.93
N VAL A 86 16.78 -5.94 -10.24
CA VAL A 86 18.20 -5.91 -10.59
C VAL A 86 18.56 -6.73 -11.84
N THR A 87 17.77 -7.76 -12.17
CA THR A 87 18.05 -8.65 -13.31
C THR A 87 16.98 -8.60 -14.41
N GLY A 88 15.78 -8.12 -14.09
CA GLY A 88 14.61 -8.24 -14.97
C GLY A 88 14.16 -9.69 -15.17
N SER A 89 14.54 -10.61 -14.29
CA SER A 89 14.27 -12.06 -14.41
C SER A 89 13.93 -12.67 -13.06
N ALA A 90 13.41 -13.90 -13.08
CA ALA A 90 13.07 -14.63 -11.87
C ALA A 90 14.29 -14.80 -10.93
N GLY A 91 14.02 -14.82 -9.63
CA GLY A 91 15.05 -14.97 -8.62
C GLY A 91 14.48 -15.01 -7.21
N THR A 92 15.27 -14.61 -6.22
CA THR A 92 14.86 -14.63 -4.81
C THR A 92 15.25 -13.36 -4.07
N LEU A 93 14.41 -12.95 -3.13
CA LEU A 93 14.74 -11.97 -2.11
C LEU A 93 15.18 -12.69 -0.83
N ALA A 94 16.29 -12.26 -0.24
CA ALA A 94 16.87 -12.92 0.93
C ALA A 94 16.02 -12.69 2.20
N VAL A 95 16.09 -13.65 3.15
CA VAL A 95 15.53 -13.50 4.50
C VAL A 95 16.08 -12.24 5.17
N GLY A 96 15.22 -11.50 5.86
CA GLY A 96 15.56 -10.24 6.52
C GLY A 96 15.53 -9.02 5.59
N THR A 97 15.34 -9.20 4.28
CA THR A 97 15.04 -8.07 3.39
C THR A 97 13.72 -7.45 3.82
N VAL A 98 13.74 -6.14 4.08
CA VAL A 98 12.55 -5.36 4.43
C VAL A 98 11.88 -4.88 3.16
N VAL A 99 10.59 -5.18 3.02
CA VAL A 99 9.79 -4.83 1.85
C VAL A 99 8.50 -4.12 2.25
N ALA A 100 8.00 -3.31 1.34
CA ALA A 100 6.64 -2.81 1.35
C ALA A 100 5.87 -3.48 0.21
N SER A 101 4.73 -4.11 0.52
CA SER A 101 3.94 -4.88 -0.43
C SER A 101 2.75 -4.08 -0.94
N GLN A 102 2.45 -4.22 -2.22
CA GLN A 102 1.28 -3.63 -2.88
C GLN A 102 0.68 -4.64 -3.86
N TYR A 103 -0.63 -4.60 -4.01
CA TYR A 103 -1.36 -5.48 -4.90
C TYR A 103 -2.00 -4.67 -6.03
N ILE A 104 -1.81 -5.10 -7.28
CA ILE A 104 -2.30 -4.41 -8.48
C ILE A 104 -3.08 -5.43 -9.31
N PHE A 105 -4.25 -5.07 -9.81
CA PHE A 105 -5.09 -6.00 -10.55
C PHE A 105 -6.08 -5.33 -11.51
N PHE A 106 -6.57 -6.13 -12.44
CA PHE A 106 -7.54 -5.74 -13.46
C PHE A 106 -8.48 -6.90 -13.73
N ASP A 107 -9.76 -6.74 -13.40
CA ASP A 107 -10.77 -7.82 -13.49
C ASP A 107 -12.00 -7.35 -14.29
N PRO A 108 -11.90 -7.27 -15.63
CA PRO A 108 -13.01 -6.84 -16.48
C PRO A 108 -14.05 -7.95 -16.67
N GLN A 109 -15.32 -7.56 -16.86
CA GLN A 109 -16.41 -8.52 -17.12
C GLN A 109 -16.21 -9.30 -18.44
N PHE A 110 -15.66 -8.64 -19.45
CA PHE A 110 -15.42 -9.19 -20.78
C PHE A 110 -13.95 -8.98 -21.15
N PHE A 111 -13.43 -9.83 -22.04
CA PHE A 111 -12.07 -9.67 -22.55
C PHE A 111 -11.86 -8.28 -23.13
N THR A 112 -10.88 -7.56 -22.59
CA THR A 112 -10.47 -6.23 -23.05
C THR A 112 -9.02 -5.97 -22.68
N ASN A 113 -8.40 -5.03 -23.39
CA ASN A 113 -7.04 -4.63 -23.12
C ASN A 113 -7.00 -3.40 -22.21
N GLN A 114 -5.94 -3.31 -21.43
CA GLN A 114 -5.61 -2.14 -20.64
C GLN A 114 -4.09 -1.97 -20.56
N THR A 115 -3.63 -0.75 -20.79
CA THR A 115 -2.24 -0.37 -20.56
C THR A 115 -2.22 0.80 -19.58
N GLY A 116 -1.26 0.81 -18.67
CA GLY A 116 -1.17 1.84 -17.65
C GLY A 116 0.12 1.76 -16.85
N TRP A 117 0.14 2.51 -15.74
CA TRP A 117 1.22 2.47 -14.79
C TRP A 117 0.73 2.72 -13.37
N VAL A 118 1.52 2.23 -12.41
CA VAL A 118 1.37 2.48 -10.97
C VAL A 118 2.73 2.92 -10.44
N GLU A 119 2.75 3.94 -9.59
CA GLU A 119 3.97 4.54 -9.05
C GLU A 119 3.98 4.52 -7.52
N PHE A 120 5.17 4.25 -6.97
CA PHE A 120 5.40 4.03 -5.55
C PHE A 120 6.33 5.08 -4.93
N ASP A 121 6.30 5.21 -3.61
CA ASP A 121 7.19 6.11 -2.87
C ASP A 121 8.62 5.56 -2.69
N ALA A 122 8.84 4.28 -3.04
CA ALA A 122 10.11 3.58 -2.95
C ALA A 122 10.39 2.74 -4.21
N ASP A 123 11.66 2.43 -4.43
CA ASP A 123 12.11 1.66 -5.60
C ASP A 123 11.57 0.23 -5.53
N ILE A 124 11.16 -0.31 -6.68
CA ILE A 124 10.71 -1.69 -6.82
C ILE A 124 11.91 -2.61 -6.65
N LEU A 125 11.78 -3.62 -5.78
CA LEU A 125 12.75 -4.69 -5.61
C LEU A 125 12.38 -5.92 -6.41
N ALA A 126 11.08 -6.25 -6.44
CA ALA A 126 10.56 -7.39 -7.17
C ALA A 126 9.11 -7.23 -7.57
N VAL A 127 8.71 -8.00 -8.59
CA VAL A 127 7.32 -8.19 -9.00
C VAL A 127 7.02 -9.69 -9.04
N ILE A 128 5.86 -10.05 -8.51
CA ILE A 128 5.35 -11.41 -8.45
C ILE A 128 4.10 -11.49 -9.32
N THR A 129 4.11 -12.42 -10.27
CA THR A 129 3.10 -12.56 -11.32
C THR A 129 2.52 -13.98 -11.40
N SER A 130 3.21 -15.00 -10.87
CA SER A 130 2.73 -16.38 -10.91
C SER A 130 1.89 -16.72 -9.67
N SER A 131 0.85 -17.55 -9.86
CA SER A 131 -0.06 -17.96 -8.78
C SER A 131 0.69 -18.56 -7.59
N ALA A 132 1.65 -19.45 -7.87
CA ALA A 132 2.40 -20.12 -6.82
C ALA A 132 3.24 -19.16 -5.96
N ASN A 133 3.87 -18.15 -6.58
CA ASN A 133 4.63 -17.15 -5.85
C ASN A 133 3.73 -16.12 -5.16
N LEU A 134 2.56 -15.80 -5.73
CA LEU A 134 1.55 -14.97 -5.07
C LEU A 134 1.03 -15.65 -3.80
N ASP A 135 0.65 -16.92 -3.87
CA ASP A 135 0.20 -17.69 -2.70
C ASP A 135 1.32 -17.82 -1.65
N ALA A 136 2.56 -18.05 -2.09
CA ALA A 136 3.72 -18.13 -1.18
C ALA A 136 4.06 -16.79 -0.50
N SER A 137 3.61 -15.66 -1.05
CA SER A 137 3.86 -14.32 -0.51
C SER A 137 2.67 -13.72 0.25
N ASP A 138 1.53 -14.42 0.37
CA ASP A 138 0.32 -13.88 1.04
C ASP A 138 0.52 -13.58 2.53
N TYR A 139 1.58 -14.09 3.15
CA TYR A 139 1.96 -13.69 4.51
C TYR A 139 2.40 -12.21 4.60
N LEU A 140 2.66 -11.54 3.46
CA LEU A 140 2.95 -10.11 3.35
C LEU A 140 1.67 -9.26 3.13
N ALA A 141 0.49 -9.86 3.30
CA ALA A 141 -0.80 -9.25 2.99
C ALA A 141 -1.75 -9.19 4.21
N ASN A 142 -1.28 -8.70 5.37
CA ASN A 142 -2.09 -8.56 6.58
C ASN A 142 -2.97 -7.28 6.59
N THR A 143 -3.74 -7.08 5.53
CA THR A 143 -4.67 -5.95 5.37
C THR A 143 -6.09 -6.23 5.85
N GLY A 144 -6.43 -7.51 6.04
CA GLY A 144 -7.81 -7.97 6.20
C GLY A 144 -8.57 -8.15 4.88
N VAL A 145 -7.97 -7.84 3.72
CA VAL A 145 -8.50 -8.20 2.41
C VAL A 145 -8.49 -9.72 2.25
N THR A 146 -9.58 -10.28 1.75
CA THR A 146 -9.63 -11.72 1.45
C THR A 146 -9.27 -11.97 -0.02
N TYR A 147 -8.14 -12.65 -0.24
CA TYR A 147 -7.71 -13.08 -1.57
C TYR A 147 -8.43 -14.36 -1.94
N LEU A 148 -9.22 -14.30 -3.01
CA LEU A 148 -9.88 -15.46 -3.58
C LEU A 148 -8.89 -16.14 -4.53
N SER A 149 -8.01 -16.98 -3.96
CA SER A 149 -6.94 -17.71 -4.69
C SER A 149 -7.49 -18.81 -5.60
N SER A 150 -8.13 -18.41 -6.70
CA SER A 150 -8.41 -19.33 -7.81
C SER A 150 -7.09 -19.79 -8.44
N GLY A 151 -7.08 -20.98 -9.05
CA GLY A 151 -5.90 -21.48 -9.77
C GLY A 151 -5.49 -20.63 -11.00
N LEU A 152 -6.24 -19.58 -11.31
CA LEU A 152 -5.99 -18.62 -12.40
C LEU A 152 -5.49 -17.26 -11.90
N ARG A 153 -5.16 -17.12 -10.60
CA ARG A 153 -4.57 -15.88 -10.05
C ARG A 153 -3.18 -15.64 -10.64
N GLY A 154 -2.90 -14.46 -11.15
CA GLY A 154 -1.59 -14.11 -11.71
C GLY A 154 -1.74 -13.42 -13.06
N LEU A 155 -0.69 -13.48 -13.87
CA LEU A 155 -0.73 -13.07 -15.28
C LEU A 155 -0.86 -14.27 -16.22
N GLU A 156 -1.58 -14.10 -17.33
CA GLU A 156 -1.61 -15.06 -18.43
C GLU A 156 -0.51 -14.75 -19.47
N TRP A 157 -0.34 -15.64 -20.46
CA TRP A 157 0.87 -15.62 -21.31
C TRP A 157 1.03 -14.37 -22.21
N ASN A 158 -0.07 -13.64 -22.45
CA ASN A 158 -0.09 -12.44 -23.29
C ASN A 158 0.03 -11.15 -22.48
N ASP A 159 0.07 -11.26 -21.15
CA ASP A 159 0.06 -10.13 -20.25
C ASP A 159 1.48 -9.83 -19.79
N SER A 160 1.77 -8.55 -19.61
CA SER A 160 3.10 -8.14 -19.21
C SER A 160 3.08 -7.06 -18.16
N VAL A 161 4.10 -7.13 -17.32
CA VAL A 161 4.47 -6.06 -16.42
C VAL A 161 5.96 -5.80 -16.56
N SER A 162 6.36 -4.54 -16.43
CA SER A 162 7.76 -4.16 -16.47
C SER A 162 8.03 -3.00 -15.51
N ILE A 163 9.25 -2.96 -14.98
CA ILE A 163 9.71 -1.81 -14.22
C ILE A 163 10.20 -0.77 -15.22
N ASP A 164 9.75 0.49 -15.07
CA ASP A 164 10.13 1.57 -15.96
C ASP A 164 11.65 1.80 -15.92
N ALA A 165 12.30 1.75 -17.09
CA ALA A 165 13.75 1.87 -17.20
C ALA A 165 14.29 3.25 -16.77
N GLY A 166 13.46 4.30 -16.82
CA GLY A 166 13.79 5.65 -16.37
C GLY A 166 13.27 5.98 -14.97
N ASN A 167 12.41 5.15 -14.38
CA ASN A 167 11.86 5.33 -13.05
C ASN A 167 11.69 3.98 -12.32
N ALA A 168 12.66 3.63 -11.46
CA ALA A 168 12.65 2.39 -10.69
C ALA A 168 11.45 2.23 -9.72
N ARG A 169 10.64 3.28 -9.55
CA ARG A 169 9.43 3.29 -8.70
C ARG A 169 8.15 3.11 -9.48
N ARG A 170 8.22 2.90 -10.79
CA ARG A 170 7.05 2.78 -11.64
C ARG A 170 6.95 1.38 -12.23
N LEU A 171 5.81 0.74 -12.00
CA LEU A 171 5.39 -0.45 -12.69
C LEU A 171 4.54 -0.04 -13.90
N ASN A 172 4.94 -0.50 -15.09
CA ASN A 172 4.11 -0.44 -16.28
C ASN A 172 3.34 -1.75 -16.43
N VAL A 173 2.07 -1.66 -16.82
CA VAL A 173 1.20 -2.81 -17.07
C VAL A 173 0.68 -2.76 -18.50
N ASP A 174 0.61 -3.91 -19.15
CA ASP A 174 -0.03 -4.10 -20.46
C ASP A 174 -0.71 -5.47 -20.46
N TRP A 175 -2.03 -5.46 -20.27
CA TRP A 175 -2.84 -6.63 -19.94
C TRP A 175 -4.00 -6.78 -20.91
N TRP A 176 -4.22 -8.01 -21.36
CA TRP A 176 -5.41 -8.51 -22.01
C TRP A 176 -6.08 -9.50 -21.04
N ALA A 177 -6.87 -8.94 -20.13
CA ALA A 177 -7.59 -9.74 -19.15
C ALA A 177 -9.02 -10.05 -19.61
N GLY A 178 -9.52 -11.21 -19.17
CA GLY A 178 -10.94 -11.51 -19.08
C GLY A 178 -11.34 -11.69 -17.61
N SER A 179 -12.09 -12.76 -17.35
CA SER A 179 -12.62 -13.08 -16.03
C SER A 179 -12.31 -14.56 -15.75
N PRO A 180 -11.47 -14.91 -14.75
CA PRO A 180 -10.89 -14.07 -13.67
C PRO A 180 -9.66 -13.32 -14.14
N GLY A 181 -9.64 -11.99 -13.94
CA GLY A 181 -8.65 -11.11 -14.56
C GLY A 181 -7.19 -11.28 -14.12
N ASP A 182 -6.40 -10.22 -14.26
CA ASP A 182 -4.96 -10.24 -14.03
C ASP A 182 -4.59 -9.66 -12.65
N TYR A 183 -3.59 -10.27 -12.01
CA TYR A 183 -3.14 -9.88 -10.68
C TYR A 183 -1.63 -9.94 -10.55
N VAL A 184 -1.04 -8.93 -9.92
CA VAL A 184 0.38 -8.91 -9.55
C VAL A 184 0.57 -8.35 -8.15
N ARG A 185 1.66 -8.76 -7.51
CA ARG A 185 2.15 -8.16 -6.27
C ARG A 185 3.48 -7.47 -6.55
N VAL A 186 3.61 -6.23 -6.11
CA VAL A 186 4.85 -5.47 -6.17
C VAL A 186 5.44 -5.41 -4.77
N LEU A 187 6.75 -5.64 -4.69
CA LEU A 187 7.53 -5.49 -3.48
C LEU A 187 8.51 -4.33 -3.68
N THR A 188 8.28 -3.23 -2.99
CA THR A 188 9.19 -2.09 -2.96
C THR A 188 10.15 -2.19 -1.78
N ALA A 189 11.20 -1.38 -1.82
CA ALA A 189 12.07 -1.16 -0.66
C ALA A 189 11.29 -0.52 0.49
N PHE A 190 11.98 -0.24 1.61
CA PHE A 190 11.37 0.45 2.74
C PHE A 190 10.61 1.72 2.31
N SER A 191 9.32 1.77 2.61
CA SER A 191 8.42 2.89 2.33
C SER A 191 8.56 3.97 3.42
N PRO A 192 9.13 5.15 3.11
CA PRO A 192 9.20 6.25 4.06
C PRO A 192 7.82 6.85 4.37
N GLY A 193 6.88 6.84 3.43
CA GLY A 193 5.52 7.36 3.64
C GLY A 193 4.74 6.54 4.67
N ALA A 194 5.00 5.24 4.76
CA ALA A 194 4.42 4.37 5.78
C ALA A 194 5.01 4.57 7.19
N ALA A 195 6.18 5.22 7.32
CA ALA A 195 6.90 5.32 8.59
C ALA A 195 6.49 6.53 9.46
N THR A 196 5.67 7.46 8.94
CA THR A 196 5.44 8.79 9.56
C THR A 196 4.40 8.83 10.68
N VAL A 197 4.26 7.80 11.51
CA VAL A 197 3.56 7.95 12.79
C VAL A 197 4.58 8.38 13.85
N PRO A 198 4.51 9.61 14.42
CA PRO A 198 5.27 9.92 15.62
C PRO A 198 4.86 8.90 16.69
N GLY A 199 5.76 7.98 17.01
CA GLY A 199 5.48 6.96 18.00
C GLY A 199 5.04 7.60 19.33
N PRO A 200 4.33 6.86 20.20
CA PRO A 200 3.81 7.38 21.46
C PRO A 200 4.83 8.18 22.29
N GLY A 201 6.12 7.83 22.20
CA GLY A 201 7.22 8.56 22.85
C GLY A 201 7.42 10.00 22.39
N ALA A 202 7.19 10.31 21.10
CA ALA A 202 7.32 11.67 20.58
C ALA A 202 6.23 12.61 21.14
N LEU A 203 5.02 12.08 21.33
CA LEU A 203 3.91 12.81 21.95
C LEU A 203 4.13 13.00 23.46
N VAL A 204 4.67 11.98 24.14
CA VAL A 204 5.06 12.10 25.55
C VAL A 204 6.16 13.15 25.73
N LEU A 205 7.18 13.18 24.87
CA LEU A 205 8.23 14.19 24.91
C LEU A 205 7.71 15.61 24.61
N LEU A 206 6.77 15.75 23.66
CA LEU A 206 6.11 17.03 23.39
C LEU A 206 5.27 17.48 24.60
N ALA A 207 4.49 16.59 25.19
CA ALA A 207 3.68 16.88 26.37
C ALA A 207 4.56 17.27 27.58
N LEU A 208 5.66 16.57 27.80
CA LEU A 208 6.65 16.92 28.82
C LEU A 208 7.32 18.27 28.53
N GLY A 209 7.68 18.54 27.28
CA GLY A 209 8.23 19.83 26.85
C GLY A 209 7.29 21.00 27.13
N LEU A 210 6.01 20.85 26.79
CA LEU A 210 4.97 21.84 27.07
C LEU A 210 4.73 22.01 28.58
N ALA A 211 4.74 20.93 29.35
CA ALA A 211 4.62 20.99 30.81
C ALA A 211 5.79 21.78 31.43
N VAL A 212 7.03 21.53 31.00
CA VAL A 212 8.22 22.27 31.47
C VAL A 212 8.12 23.77 31.15
N ILE A 213 7.62 24.13 29.97
CA ILE A 213 7.39 25.53 29.59
C ILE A 213 6.30 26.17 30.47
N GLY A 214 5.20 25.44 30.74
CA GLY A 214 4.13 25.88 31.63
C GLY A 214 4.59 26.12 33.06
N PHE A 215 5.38 25.20 33.63
CA PHE A 215 5.92 25.35 34.98
C PHE A 215 6.94 26.48 35.11
N ARG A 216 7.68 26.81 34.04
CA ARG A 216 8.62 27.95 34.04
C ARG A 216 7.92 29.31 34.10
N ARG A 217 6.70 29.44 33.56
CA ARG A 217 5.93 30.71 33.62
C ARG A 217 5.29 30.98 34.98
N LEU A 218 5.18 29.98 35.85
CA LEU A 218 4.60 30.12 37.19
C LEU A 218 5.59 30.56 38.26
N LYS A 219 6.89 30.71 37.94
CA LYS A 219 7.95 31.14 38.87
C LYS A 219 8.54 32.52 38.51
N THR A 220 7.68 33.53 38.42
CA THR A 220 8.11 34.93 38.65
C THR A 220 7.43 35.44 39.91
N PRO A 221 8.04 35.29 41.10
CA PRO A 221 7.65 36.06 42.26
C PRO A 221 8.30 37.45 42.21
N GLN A 222 7.53 38.45 42.64
CA GLN A 222 8.04 39.76 43.11
C GLN A 222 8.86 39.60 44.39
#